data_AF-A0A967HEY6-F1
#
_entry.id   AF-A0A967HEY6-F1
#
_cell.length_a   1.000
_cell.length_b   1.000
_cell.length_c   1.000
_cell.angle_alpha   90.00
_cell.angle_beta   90.00
_cell.angle_gamma   90.00
#
_symmetry.space_group_name_H-M   'P 1'
#
loop_
_entity.id
_entity.type
_entity.pdbx_description
1 polymer ?
#
loop_
_entity_poly.entity_id
_entity_poly.type
_entity_poly.pdbx_seq_one_letter_code
_entity_poly.pdbx_strand_id
1 'polypeptide(L)'
;MARYDRIARIDPPARENAFGGWLTLRDLEGREREPELGRRARLRYLALRPVRRLLERGLDALDPASFQHQLDSVREELGQLPSRDPERQILADYLKQVGGRAPRGVVQATLDVGAAAEASGHTYAAEEFYRTGLELTQRHGLDGLHVQALRAIGRIHRRRGEWDEAVGLLERAATLAEEQDDLVEWARALDGIAAARLQAGDRDAARSTLDDIAAR
;
A
#
# COMPACT_ATOMS: atom_id res chain seq x y z
N MET A 1 -8.27 39.49 -35.56
CA MET A 1 -7.12 38.78 -34.95
C MET A 1 -7.42 38.58 -33.47
N ALA A 2 -7.95 37.42 -33.09
CA ALA A 2 -8.28 37.10 -31.70
C ALA A 2 -7.01 36.62 -30.97
N ARG A 3 -6.71 37.25 -29.83
CA ARG A 3 -5.60 36.91 -28.92
C ARG A 3 -5.88 35.57 -28.23
N TYR A 4 -5.19 34.52 -28.65
CA TYR A 4 -5.19 33.20 -28.00
C TYR A 4 -4.15 33.11 -26.87
N ASP A 5 -3.98 34.16 -26.08
CA ASP A 5 -3.02 34.17 -24.97
C ASP A 5 -3.76 34.46 -23.67
N ARG A 6 -4.20 33.39 -22.98
CA ARG A 6 -4.46 33.30 -21.53
C ARG A 6 -5.12 31.96 -21.14
N ILE A 7 -4.64 30.84 -21.68
CA ILE A 7 -4.88 29.57 -20.98
C ILE A 7 -3.75 29.46 -19.96
N ALA A 8 -4.09 29.58 -18.68
CA ALA A 8 -3.15 29.31 -17.59
C ALA A 8 -2.51 27.95 -17.85
N ARG A 9 -1.18 27.88 -17.76
CA ARG A 9 -0.45 26.63 -17.87
C ARG A 9 -0.94 25.76 -16.71
N ILE A 10 -1.78 24.77 -17.02
CA ILE A 10 -2.18 23.76 -16.03
C ILE A 10 -0.93 22.92 -15.86
N ASP A 11 -0.22 23.12 -14.76
CA ASP A 11 0.88 22.24 -14.41
C ASP A 11 0.30 20.81 -14.32
N PRO A 12 0.92 19.83 -15.00
CA PRO A 12 0.45 18.46 -14.88
C PRO A 12 0.46 18.10 -13.39
N PRO A 13 -0.57 17.38 -12.89
CA PRO A 13 -0.57 16.96 -11.50
C PRO A 13 0.74 16.24 -11.22
N ALA A 14 1.27 16.39 -10.00
CA ALA A 14 2.40 15.59 -9.55
C ALA A 14 2.13 14.13 -9.98
N ARG A 15 3.06 13.53 -10.73
CA ARG A 15 2.86 12.23 -11.42
C ARG A 15 2.31 11.15 -10.48
N GLU A 16 2.63 11.30 -9.21
CA GLU A 16 2.20 10.53 -8.04
C GLU A 16 0.68 10.39 -7.89
N ASN A 17 -0.12 11.30 -8.47
CA ASN A 17 -1.58 11.29 -8.43
C ASN A 17 -2.24 11.15 -9.82
N ALA A 18 -1.48 10.78 -10.86
CA ALA A 18 -1.99 10.77 -12.24
C ALA A 18 -3.09 9.73 -12.46
N PHE A 19 -2.99 8.57 -11.80
CA PHE A 19 -4.01 7.51 -11.77
C PHE A 19 -3.71 6.51 -10.65
N GLY A 20 -4.74 5.82 -10.14
CA GLY A 20 -4.56 4.81 -9.10
C GLY A 20 -3.63 3.68 -9.56
N GLY A 21 -2.70 3.28 -8.70
CA GLY A 21 -1.68 2.28 -9.02
C GLY A 21 -0.33 2.85 -9.46
N TRP A 22 -0.16 4.17 -9.62
CA TRP A 22 1.06 4.77 -10.16
C TRP A 22 2.32 4.41 -9.36
N LEU A 23 2.27 4.34 -8.02
CA LEU A 23 3.48 4.06 -7.23
C LEU A 23 4.05 2.66 -7.50
N THR A 24 3.25 1.71 -8.00
CA THR A 24 3.78 0.41 -8.45
C THR A 24 4.75 0.50 -9.62
N LEU A 25 4.70 1.60 -10.40
CA LEU A 25 5.58 1.87 -11.52
C LEU A 25 6.76 2.75 -11.11
N ARG A 26 6.67 3.47 -10.00
CA ARG A 26 7.70 4.40 -9.53
C ARG A 26 9.00 3.69 -9.14
N ASP A 27 8.93 2.42 -8.75
CA ASP A 27 10.13 1.60 -8.54
C ASP A 27 11.01 1.46 -9.79
N LEU A 28 10.50 1.80 -10.99
CA LEU A 28 11.26 1.82 -12.26
C LEU A 28 12.09 3.08 -12.46
N GLU A 29 11.87 4.16 -11.71
CA GLU A 29 12.55 5.44 -11.93
C GLU A 29 14.08 5.26 -11.82
N GLY A 30 14.79 5.57 -12.92
CA GLY A 30 16.24 5.38 -13.04
C GLY A 30 16.69 3.95 -13.33
N ARG A 31 15.75 2.99 -13.47
CA ARG A 31 15.99 1.56 -13.72
C ARG A 31 15.10 1.03 -14.85
N GLU A 32 14.64 1.88 -15.75
CA GLU A 32 13.62 1.57 -16.76
C GLU A 32 14.08 0.52 -17.79
N ARG A 33 15.39 0.32 -17.92
CA ARG A 33 15.99 -0.68 -18.83
C ARG A 33 16.06 -2.08 -18.22
N GLU A 34 15.69 -2.26 -16.95
CA GLU A 34 15.72 -3.56 -16.29
C GLU A 34 14.45 -4.37 -16.62
N PRO A 35 14.55 -5.43 -17.46
CA PRO A 35 13.37 -6.12 -17.97
C PRO A 35 12.60 -6.85 -16.88
N GLU A 36 13.30 -7.39 -15.88
CA GLU A 36 12.71 -8.09 -14.73
C GLU A 36 11.89 -7.13 -13.87
N LEU A 37 12.46 -5.96 -13.54
CA LEU A 37 11.81 -4.95 -12.73
C LEU A 37 10.59 -4.36 -13.46
N GLY A 38 10.76 -4.04 -14.76
CA GLY A 38 9.67 -3.60 -15.63
C GLY A 38 8.51 -4.59 -15.66
N ARG A 39 8.81 -5.89 -15.77
CA ARG A 39 7.79 -6.94 -15.72
C ARG A 39 7.07 -6.96 -14.38
N ARG A 40 7.79 -6.95 -13.25
CA ARG A 40 7.19 -6.98 -11.91
C ARG A 40 6.29 -5.77 -11.66
N ALA A 41 6.78 -4.57 -11.97
CA ALA A 41 6.02 -3.33 -11.84
C ALA A 41 4.71 -3.39 -12.65
N ARG A 42 4.79 -3.82 -13.92
CA ARG A 42 3.60 -4.01 -14.78
C ARG A 42 2.62 -5.02 -14.18
N LEU A 43 3.10 -6.16 -13.69
CA LEU A 43 2.23 -7.21 -13.14
C LEU A 43 1.52 -6.76 -11.87
N ARG A 44 2.24 -6.10 -10.96
CA ARG A 44 1.68 -5.51 -9.74
C ARG A 44 0.61 -4.47 -10.06
N TYR A 45 0.91 -3.59 -11.01
CA TYR A 45 -0.06 -2.62 -11.51
C TYR A 45 -1.33 -3.31 -12.04
N LEU A 46 -1.18 -4.29 -12.94
CA LEU A 46 -2.30 -5.02 -13.53
C LEU A 46 -3.13 -5.76 -12.48
N ALA A 47 -2.47 -6.41 -11.51
CA ALA A 47 -3.13 -7.13 -10.42
C ALA A 47 -3.94 -6.20 -9.51
N LEU A 48 -3.44 -4.99 -9.25
CA LEU A 48 -4.11 -4.02 -8.38
C LEU A 48 -5.34 -3.36 -9.04
N ARG A 49 -5.38 -3.26 -10.38
CA ARG A 49 -6.46 -2.56 -11.11
C ARG A 49 -7.88 -3.06 -10.78
N PRO A 50 -8.18 -4.37 -10.75
CA PRO A 50 -9.50 -4.86 -10.34
C PRO A 50 -9.90 -4.38 -8.94
N VAL A 51 -8.96 -4.36 -8.00
CA VAL A 51 -9.22 -3.91 -6.62
C VAL A 51 -9.43 -2.41 -6.54
N ARG A 52 -8.67 -1.60 -7.30
CA ARG A 52 -8.93 -0.15 -7.42
C ARG A 52 -10.32 0.13 -8.00
N ARG A 53 -10.72 -0.62 -9.04
CA ARG A 53 -12.07 -0.51 -9.62
C ARG A 53 -13.17 -0.88 -8.61
N LEU A 54 -12.93 -1.92 -7.81
CA LEU A 54 -13.80 -2.33 -6.70
C LEU A 54 -13.89 -1.23 -5.63
N LEU A 55 -12.77 -0.60 -5.30
CA LEU A 55 -12.72 0.54 -4.39
C LEU A 55 -13.43 1.79 -4.95
N GLU A 56 -13.42 2.03 -6.25
CA GLU A 56 -14.16 3.14 -6.85
C GLU A 56 -15.68 2.88 -6.88
N ARG A 57 -16.08 1.66 -7.25
CA ARG A 57 -17.50 1.33 -7.52
C ARG A 57 -18.25 0.73 -6.34
N GLY A 58 -17.55 0.09 -5.41
CA GLY A 58 -18.13 -0.73 -4.35
C GLY A 58 -18.20 -2.20 -4.73
N LEU A 59 -18.12 -3.06 -3.71
CA LEU A 59 -18.22 -4.53 -3.86
C LEU A 59 -19.55 -4.94 -4.51
N ASP A 60 -20.65 -4.29 -4.10
CA ASP A 60 -22.00 -4.69 -4.49
C ASP A 60 -22.42 -4.18 -5.87
N ALA A 61 -21.78 -3.12 -6.37
CA ALA A 61 -22.13 -2.49 -7.64
C ALA A 61 -21.43 -3.14 -8.86
N LEU A 62 -20.52 -4.09 -8.63
CA LEU A 62 -19.78 -4.76 -9.69
C LEU A 62 -20.45 -6.05 -10.12
N ASP A 63 -20.67 -6.18 -11.43
CA ASP A 63 -21.08 -7.45 -12.02
C ASP A 63 -20.05 -8.55 -11.71
N PRO A 64 -20.47 -9.65 -11.05
CA PRO A 64 -19.63 -10.81 -10.77
C PRO A 64 -18.83 -11.34 -11.95
N ALA A 65 -19.46 -11.48 -13.12
CA ALA A 65 -18.81 -12.06 -14.29
C ALA A 65 -17.75 -11.12 -14.85
N SER A 66 -18.04 -9.82 -14.95
CA SER A 66 -17.07 -8.80 -15.37
C SER A 66 -15.86 -8.76 -14.43
N PHE A 67 -16.08 -8.77 -13.12
CA PHE A 67 -14.98 -8.74 -12.16
C PHE A 67 -14.11 -9.99 -12.27
N GLN A 68 -14.73 -11.17 -12.34
CA GLN A 68 -14.02 -12.43 -12.48
C GLN A 68 -13.22 -12.48 -13.80
N HIS A 69 -13.80 -12.05 -14.91
CA HIS A 69 -13.12 -11.98 -16.20
C HIS A 69 -11.86 -11.09 -16.13
N GLN A 70 -11.92 -9.96 -15.43
CA GLN A 70 -10.74 -9.11 -15.22
C GLN A 70 -9.63 -9.81 -14.45
N LEU A 71 -9.98 -10.58 -13.41
CA LEU A 71 -8.99 -11.37 -12.67
C LEU A 71 -8.39 -12.47 -13.55
N ASP A 72 -9.22 -13.14 -14.38
CA ASP A 72 -8.77 -14.18 -15.30
C ASP A 72 -7.80 -13.63 -16.35
N SER A 73 -8.05 -12.45 -16.92
CA SER A 73 -7.10 -11.79 -17.82
C SER A 73 -5.73 -11.54 -17.16
N VAL A 74 -5.70 -11.18 -15.87
CA VAL A 74 -4.41 -11.02 -15.15
C VAL A 74 -3.78 -12.39 -14.88
N ARG A 75 -4.57 -13.42 -14.55
CA ARG A 75 -4.06 -14.78 -14.35
C ARG A 75 -3.44 -15.36 -15.62
N GLU A 76 -3.99 -15.05 -16.79
CA GLU A 76 -3.41 -15.45 -18.08
C GLU A 76 -2.03 -14.82 -18.28
N GLU A 77 -1.86 -13.54 -17.98
CA GLU A 77 -0.54 -12.87 -18.01
C GLU A 77 0.45 -13.50 -17.02
N LEU A 78 0.00 -13.83 -15.81
CA LEU A 78 0.83 -14.55 -14.82
C LEU A 78 1.19 -15.97 -15.26
N GLY A 79 0.30 -16.62 -16.03
CA GLY A 79 0.51 -17.96 -16.57
C GLY A 79 1.70 -18.07 -17.52
N GLN A 80 2.08 -16.95 -18.15
CA GLN A 80 3.25 -16.86 -19.03
C GLN A 80 4.58 -16.87 -18.26
N LEU A 81 4.55 -16.72 -16.93
CA LEU A 81 5.75 -16.75 -16.09
C LEU A 81 6.17 -18.19 -15.76
N PRO A 82 7.46 -18.44 -15.50
CA PRO A 82 7.91 -19.71 -14.94
C PRO A 82 7.13 -20.07 -13.67
N SER A 83 6.83 -21.35 -13.47
CA SER A 83 6.10 -21.81 -12.28
C SER A 83 6.84 -21.54 -10.96
N ARG A 84 8.16 -21.34 -11.01
CA ARG A 84 9.01 -20.99 -9.87
C ARG A 84 9.20 -19.49 -9.65
N ASP A 85 8.58 -18.65 -10.48
CA ASP A 85 8.65 -17.20 -10.29
C ASP A 85 7.87 -16.82 -9.01
N PRO A 86 8.52 -16.22 -8.00
CA PRO A 86 7.86 -15.87 -6.74
C PRO A 86 6.72 -14.86 -6.95
N GLU A 87 6.87 -13.95 -7.92
CA GLU A 87 5.84 -12.94 -8.23
C GLU A 87 4.57 -13.61 -8.79
N ARG A 88 4.73 -14.67 -9.57
CA ARG A 88 3.61 -15.48 -10.07
C ARG A 88 2.79 -16.05 -8.92
N GLN A 89 3.44 -16.65 -7.93
CA GLN A 89 2.76 -17.28 -6.80
C GLN A 89 2.05 -16.24 -5.93
N ILE A 90 2.75 -15.17 -5.57
CA ILE A 90 2.20 -14.07 -4.75
C ILE A 90 0.94 -13.48 -5.41
N LEU A 91 1.03 -13.12 -6.69
CA LEU A 91 -0.09 -12.49 -7.39
C LEU A 91 -1.21 -13.49 -7.72
N ALA A 92 -0.92 -14.77 -7.94
CA ALA A 92 -1.96 -15.78 -8.12
C ALA A 92 -2.80 -15.98 -6.84
N ASP A 93 -2.15 -16.06 -5.68
CA ASP A 93 -2.83 -16.18 -4.39
C ASP A 93 -3.63 -14.92 -4.06
N TYR A 94 -3.06 -13.75 -4.34
CA TYR A 94 -3.76 -12.46 -4.24
C TYR A 94 -5.04 -12.44 -5.08
N LEU A 95 -4.96 -12.75 -6.38
CA LEU A 95 -6.13 -12.76 -7.27
C LEU A 95 -7.17 -13.80 -6.87
N LYS A 96 -6.75 -14.92 -6.27
CA LYS A 96 -7.67 -15.94 -5.73
C LYS A 96 -8.46 -15.38 -4.54
N GLN A 97 -7.78 -14.76 -3.58
CA GLN A 97 -8.43 -14.18 -2.40
C GLN A 97 -9.35 -13.02 -2.77
N VAL A 98 -8.89 -12.15 -3.68
CA VAL A 98 -9.67 -11.02 -4.19
C VAL A 98 -10.93 -11.48 -4.94
N GLY A 99 -10.85 -12.59 -5.70
CA GLY A 99 -12.00 -13.16 -6.42
C GLY A 99 -13.15 -13.56 -5.50
N GLY A 100 -12.85 -13.93 -4.25
CA GLY A 100 -13.86 -14.21 -3.23
C GLY A 100 -14.66 -12.99 -2.80
N ARG A 101 -14.20 -11.75 -3.11
CA ARG A 101 -14.88 -10.48 -2.83
C ARG A 101 -15.35 -10.28 -1.38
N ALA A 102 -14.78 -11.04 -0.45
CA ALA A 102 -14.99 -10.84 0.98
C ALA A 102 -14.16 -9.63 1.43
N PRO A 103 -14.76 -8.59 2.05
CA PRO A 103 -14.06 -7.36 2.40
C PRO A 103 -12.73 -7.59 3.14
N ARG A 104 -12.77 -8.40 4.20
CA ARG A 104 -11.58 -8.74 4.99
C ARG A 104 -10.52 -9.48 4.17
N GLY A 105 -10.95 -10.40 3.29
CA GLY A 105 -10.04 -11.16 2.43
C GLY A 105 -9.38 -10.28 1.36
N VAL A 106 -10.12 -9.37 0.75
CA VAL A 106 -9.58 -8.41 -0.23
C VAL A 106 -8.56 -7.50 0.44
N VAL A 107 -8.84 -6.98 1.64
CA VAL A 107 -7.89 -6.17 2.39
C VAL A 107 -6.63 -6.96 2.73
N GLN A 108 -6.79 -8.13 3.36
CA GLN A 108 -5.64 -8.93 3.81
C GLN A 108 -4.72 -9.27 2.62
N ALA A 109 -5.30 -9.77 1.52
CA ALA A 109 -4.56 -10.07 0.31
C ALA A 109 -3.78 -8.86 -0.21
N THR A 110 -4.41 -7.68 -0.18
CA THR A 110 -3.77 -6.42 -0.63
C THR A 110 -2.60 -6.04 0.28
N LEU A 111 -2.75 -6.16 1.60
CA LEU A 111 -1.65 -5.91 2.55
C LEU A 111 -0.52 -6.93 2.40
N ASP A 112 -0.84 -8.20 2.14
CA ASP A 112 0.15 -9.26 2.00
C ASP A 112 1.03 -9.05 0.75
N VAL A 113 0.46 -8.59 -0.37
CA VAL A 113 1.26 -8.19 -1.56
C VAL A 113 2.14 -6.98 -1.24
N GLY A 114 1.63 -6.00 -0.48
CA GLY A 114 2.43 -4.88 0.00
C GLY A 114 3.63 -5.33 0.83
N ALA A 115 3.42 -6.30 1.73
CA ALA A 115 4.49 -6.90 2.55
C ALA A 115 5.51 -7.67 1.70
N ALA A 116 5.07 -8.42 0.69
CA ALA A 116 5.96 -9.12 -0.22
C ALA A 116 6.80 -8.15 -1.08
N ALA A 117 6.20 -7.05 -1.54
CA ALA A 117 6.90 -5.98 -2.25
C ALA A 117 7.94 -5.29 -1.35
N GLU A 118 7.57 -4.98 -0.10
CA GLU A 118 8.47 -4.40 0.91
C GLU A 118 9.67 -5.32 1.18
N ALA A 119 9.43 -6.61 1.40
CA ALA A 119 10.48 -7.60 1.63
C ALA A 119 11.43 -7.73 0.44
N SER A 120 10.93 -7.45 -0.77
CA SER A 120 11.71 -7.44 -2.00
C SER A 120 12.38 -6.08 -2.29
N GLY A 121 12.29 -5.11 -1.39
CA GLY A 121 12.89 -3.77 -1.53
C GLY A 121 12.12 -2.79 -2.43
N HIS A 122 10.91 -3.13 -2.86
CA HIS A 122 10.08 -2.30 -3.75
C HIS A 122 9.17 -1.41 -2.91
N THR A 123 9.72 -0.31 -2.40
CA THR A 123 9.07 0.53 -1.39
C THR A 123 7.86 1.28 -1.94
N TYR A 124 7.88 1.70 -3.21
CA TYR A 124 6.74 2.41 -3.80
C TYR A 124 5.59 1.48 -4.16
N ALA A 125 5.87 0.30 -4.72
CA ALA A 125 4.84 -0.71 -4.90
C ALA A 125 4.21 -1.11 -3.55
N ALA A 126 5.03 -1.34 -2.52
CA ALA A 126 4.53 -1.66 -1.18
C ALA A 126 3.58 -0.58 -0.66
N GLU A 127 3.96 0.69 -0.79
CA GLU A 127 3.12 1.82 -0.40
C GLU A 127 1.78 1.84 -1.15
N GLU A 128 1.76 1.62 -2.47
CA GLU A 128 0.50 1.61 -3.23
C GLU A 128 -0.48 0.55 -2.71
N PHE A 129 0.03 -0.66 -2.47
CA PHE A 129 -0.77 -1.76 -1.94
C PHE A 129 -1.27 -1.45 -0.53
N TYR A 130 -0.41 -0.94 0.35
CA TYR A 130 -0.82 -0.57 1.70
C TYR A 130 -1.84 0.57 1.72
N ARG A 131 -1.67 1.61 0.88
CA ARG A 131 -2.63 2.71 0.75
C ARG A 131 -3.97 2.21 0.21
N THR A 132 -3.97 1.35 -0.80
CA THR A 132 -5.20 0.74 -1.31
C THR A 132 -5.89 -0.12 -0.24
N GLY A 133 -5.11 -0.88 0.54
CA GLY A 133 -5.61 -1.63 1.69
C GLY A 133 -6.20 -0.72 2.77
N LEU A 134 -5.56 0.40 3.07
CA LEU A 134 -6.03 1.41 4.03
C LEU A 134 -7.38 2.04 3.60
N GLU A 135 -7.52 2.39 2.32
CA GLU A 135 -8.78 2.92 1.79
C GLU A 135 -9.91 1.86 1.89
N LEU A 136 -9.60 0.59 1.62
CA LEU A 136 -10.56 -0.51 1.76
C LEU A 136 -10.96 -0.76 3.21
N THR A 137 -10.04 -0.69 4.17
CA THR A 137 -10.38 -0.87 5.59
C THR A 137 -11.31 0.22 6.08
N GLN A 138 -11.05 1.47 5.68
CA GLN A 138 -11.92 2.61 6.01
C GLN A 138 -13.32 2.42 5.43
N ARG A 139 -13.43 1.93 4.19
CA ARG A 139 -14.72 1.70 3.55
C ARG A 139 -15.54 0.58 4.21
N HIS A 140 -14.88 -0.40 4.80
CA HIS A 140 -15.51 -1.61 5.32
C HIS A 140 -15.49 -1.71 6.85
N GLY A 141 -15.01 -0.69 7.57
CA GLY A 141 -14.95 -0.67 9.03
C GLY A 141 -14.06 -1.78 9.61
N LEU A 142 -12.89 -2.01 8.99
CA LEU A 142 -11.97 -3.08 9.38
C LEU A 142 -10.82 -2.52 10.22
N ASP A 143 -11.12 -2.04 11.42
CA ASP A 143 -10.22 -1.15 12.16
C ASP A 143 -8.89 -1.80 12.57
N GLY A 144 -8.88 -3.09 12.94
CA GLY A 144 -7.62 -3.79 13.23
C GLY A 144 -6.69 -3.89 12.00
N LEU A 145 -7.27 -4.08 10.79
CA LEU A 145 -6.50 -4.03 9.55
C LEU A 145 -6.14 -2.60 9.14
N HIS A 146 -6.93 -1.60 9.58
CA HIS A 146 -6.62 -0.18 9.38
C HIS A 146 -5.36 0.22 10.14
N VAL A 147 -5.23 -0.19 11.41
CA VAL A 147 -4.01 -0.02 12.22
C VAL A 147 -2.82 -0.67 11.54
N GLN A 148 -2.96 -1.93 11.10
CA GLN A 148 -1.90 -2.65 10.39
C GLN A 148 -1.42 -1.89 9.14
N ALA A 149 -2.35 -1.39 8.32
CA ALA A 149 -2.05 -0.64 7.11
C ALA A 149 -1.32 0.68 7.42
N LEU A 150 -1.80 1.47 8.39
CA LEU A 150 -1.15 2.72 8.81
C LEU A 150 0.30 2.50 9.21
N ARG A 151 0.57 1.49 10.03
CA ARG A 151 1.93 1.15 10.46
C ARG A 151 2.81 0.69 9.31
N ALA A 152 2.25 -0.08 8.38
CA ALA A 152 2.98 -0.56 7.23
C ALA A 152 3.43 0.61 6.35
N ILE A 153 2.55 1.59 6.11
CA ILE A 153 2.88 2.83 5.40
C ILE A 153 3.91 3.64 6.20
N GLY A 154 3.73 3.81 7.51
CA GLY A 154 4.70 4.50 8.37
C GLY A 154 6.09 3.87 8.33
N ARG A 155 6.17 2.54 8.28
CA ARG A 155 7.42 1.80 8.10
C ARG A 155 8.05 2.05 6.72
N ILE A 156 7.26 2.19 5.65
CA ILE A 156 7.76 2.56 4.32
C ILE A 156 8.36 3.97 4.33
N HIS A 157 7.65 4.96 4.87
CA HIS A 157 8.16 6.33 5.02
C HIS A 157 9.46 6.35 5.82
N ARG A 158 9.51 5.61 6.94
CA ARG A 158 10.75 5.44 7.71
C ARG A 158 11.88 4.85 6.85
N ARG A 159 11.64 3.77 6.09
CA ARG A 159 12.69 3.23 5.20
C ARG A 159 13.21 4.23 4.15
N ARG A 160 12.40 5.22 3.76
CA ARG A 160 12.78 6.28 2.82
C ARG A 160 13.41 7.51 3.47
N GLY A 161 13.47 7.58 4.79
CA GLY A 161 14.00 8.74 5.51
C GLY A 161 12.99 9.85 5.76
N GLU A 162 11.71 9.59 5.51
CA GLU A 162 10.58 10.49 5.72
C GLU A 162 10.09 10.32 7.16
N TRP A 163 10.90 10.77 8.12
CA TRP A 163 10.72 10.46 9.54
C TRP A 163 9.47 11.09 10.12
N ASP A 164 9.16 12.33 9.76
CA ASP A 164 8.01 13.06 10.28
C ASP A 164 6.69 12.45 9.78
N GLU A 165 6.63 12.10 8.50
CA GLU A 165 5.49 11.39 7.92
C GLU A 165 5.31 10.01 8.55
N ALA A 166 6.43 9.29 8.81
CA ALA A 166 6.39 8.00 9.49
C ALA A 166 5.80 8.12 10.89
N VAL A 167 6.27 9.10 11.69
CA VAL A 167 5.77 9.36 13.05
C VAL A 167 4.28 9.68 13.01
N GLY A 168 3.83 10.61 12.15
CA GLY A 168 2.41 10.97 12.09
C GLY A 168 1.49 9.80 11.70
N LEU A 169 1.94 8.90 10.82
CA LEU A 169 1.19 7.69 10.47
C LEU A 169 1.12 6.69 11.64
N LEU A 170 2.23 6.53 12.37
CA LEU A 170 2.32 5.60 13.49
C LEU A 170 1.58 6.13 14.73
N GLU A 171 1.52 7.44 14.96
CA GLU A 171 0.73 8.05 16.03
C GLU A 171 -0.77 7.83 15.81
N ARG A 172 -1.23 7.97 14.56
CA ARG A 172 -2.61 7.61 14.17
C ARG A 172 -2.90 6.13 14.40
N ALA A 173 -1.94 5.25 14.09
CA ALA A 173 -2.08 3.83 14.33
C ALA A 173 -2.13 3.49 15.83
N ALA A 174 -1.29 4.14 16.64
CA ALA A 174 -1.26 3.95 18.09
C ALA A 174 -2.57 4.43 18.74
N THR A 175 -3.07 5.61 18.35
CA THR A 175 -4.34 6.15 18.84
C THR A 175 -5.50 5.18 18.57
N LEU A 176 -5.60 4.69 17.34
CA LEU A 176 -6.66 3.76 16.96
C LEU A 176 -6.53 2.39 17.64
N ALA A 177 -5.30 1.89 17.85
CA ALA A 177 -5.07 0.65 18.59
C ALA A 177 -5.44 0.78 20.07
N GLU A 178 -5.16 1.94 20.67
CA GLU A 178 -5.55 2.28 22.04
C GLU A 178 -7.07 2.35 22.19
N GLU A 179 -7.77 2.98 21.25
CA GLU A 179 -9.25 3.02 21.21
C GLU A 179 -9.89 1.62 21.10
N GLN A 180 -9.15 0.63 20.58
CA GLN A 180 -9.58 -0.76 20.44
C GLN A 180 -9.13 -1.67 21.60
N ASP A 181 -8.43 -1.14 22.60
CA ASP A 181 -7.75 -1.91 23.65
C ASP A 181 -6.76 -2.97 23.08
N ASP A 182 -6.24 -2.76 21.86
CA ASP A 182 -5.23 -3.63 21.25
C ASP A 182 -3.82 -3.20 21.67
N LEU A 183 -3.42 -3.66 22.85
CA LEU A 183 -2.10 -3.36 23.42
C LEU A 183 -0.93 -3.85 22.55
N VAL A 184 -1.14 -4.91 21.76
CA VAL A 184 -0.08 -5.46 20.90
C VAL A 184 0.18 -4.51 19.75
N GLU A 185 -0.87 -4.08 19.06
CA GLU A 185 -0.72 -3.14 17.96
C GLU A 185 -0.30 -1.75 18.44
N TRP A 186 -0.79 -1.31 19.59
CA TRP A 186 -0.36 -0.06 20.23
C TRP A 186 1.15 -0.05 20.52
N ALA A 187 1.65 -1.06 21.25
CA ALA A 187 3.08 -1.13 21.60
C ALA A 187 3.97 -1.20 20.36
N ARG A 188 3.56 -2.01 19.37
CA ARG A 188 4.29 -2.13 18.12
C ARG A 188 4.23 -0.84 17.26
N ALA A 189 3.25 0.04 17.45
CA ALA A 189 3.18 1.35 16.77
C ALA A 189 4.13 2.36 17.44
N LEU A 190 4.15 2.38 18.78
CA LEU A 190 5.09 3.15 19.57
C LEU A 190 6.56 2.74 19.32
N ASP A 191 6.84 1.45 19.20
CA ASP A 191 8.17 0.95 18.80
C ASP A 191 8.57 1.52 17.42
N GLY A 192 7.62 1.60 16.49
CA GLY A 192 7.83 2.26 15.20
C GLY A 192 8.19 3.74 15.33
N ILE A 193 7.51 4.47 16.23
CA ILE A 193 7.73 5.91 16.48
C ILE A 193 9.12 6.10 17.09
N ALA A 194 9.47 5.32 18.11
CA ALA A 194 10.79 5.36 18.72
C ALA A 194 11.88 5.07 17.68
N ALA A 195 11.69 4.06 16.82
CA ALA A 195 12.62 3.75 15.75
C ALA A 195 12.77 4.89 14.73
N ALA A 196 11.69 5.57 14.36
CA ALA A 196 11.72 6.72 13.47
C ALA A 196 12.47 7.92 14.12
N ARG A 197 12.17 8.23 15.37
CA ARG A 197 12.84 9.30 16.15
C ARG A 197 14.34 9.05 16.32
N LEU A 198 14.73 7.81 16.61
CA LEU A 198 16.15 7.42 16.67
C LEU A 198 16.86 7.64 15.33
N GLN A 199 16.20 7.33 14.21
CA GLN A 199 16.75 7.52 12.86
C GLN A 199 16.81 9.00 12.46
N ALA A 200 15.89 9.82 12.97
CA ALA A 200 15.93 11.28 12.86
C ALA A 200 16.98 11.93 13.77
N GLY A 201 17.58 11.19 14.71
CA GLY A 201 18.57 11.69 15.66
C GLY A 201 18.00 12.21 16.98
N ASP A 202 16.67 12.18 17.16
CA ASP A 202 15.99 12.60 18.38
C ASP A 202 15.93 11.46 19.41
N ARG A 203 17.04 11.28 20.13
CA ARG A 203 17.21 10.22 21.11
C ARG A 203 16.35 10.41 22.36
N ASP A 204 16.13 11.65 22.77
CA ASP A 204 15.34 11.94 23.97
C ASP A 204 13.87 11.66 23.74
N ALA A 205 13.31 12.11 22.60
CA ALA A 205 11.93 11.81 22.26
C ALA A 205 11.70 10.31 22.00
N ALA A 206 12.69 9.60 21.44
CA ALA A 206 12.60 8.15 21.29
C ALA A 206 12.57 7.41 22.63
N ARG A 207 13.41 7.82 23.59
CA ARG A 207 13.40 7.25 24.94
C ARG A 207 12.06 7.47 25.64
N SER A 208 11.53 8.69 25.58
CA SER A 208 10.21 9.00 26.14
C SER A 208 9.12 8.08 25.58
N THR A 209 9.12 7.82 24.26
CA THR A 209 8.15 6.90 23.64
C THR A 209 8.29 5.46 24.13
N LEU A 210 9.51 4.99 24.37
CA LEU A 210 9.73 3.64 24.90
C LEU A 210 9.33 3.54 26.38
N ASP A 211 9.52 4.60 27.15
CA ASP A 211 9.08 4.68 28.55
C ASP A 211 7.54 4.60 28.63
N ASP A 212 6.82 5.22 27.69
CA ASP A 212 5.35 5.09 27.59
C ASP A 212 4.91 3.63 27.42
N ILE A 213 5.62 2.85 26.59
CA ILE A 213 5.34 1.41 26.41
C ILE A 213 5.52 0.66 27.72
N ALA A 214 6.58 0.96 28.47
CA ALA A 214 6.93 0.25 29.70
C ALA A 214 6.02 0.61 30.89
N ALA A 215 5.33 1.75 30.83
CA ALA A 215 4.45 2.24 31.89
C ALA A 215 3.04 1.63 31.87
N ARG A 216 2.70 0.85 30.85
CA ARG A 216 1.35 0.31 30.58
C ARG A 216 1.29 -1.20 30.81
#